data_AF-A0A9K3IRE4-F1
#
_entry.id   AF-A0A9K3IRE4-F1
#
_cell.length_a   1.000
_cell.length_b   1.000
_cell.length_c   1.000
_cell.angle_alpha   90.00
_cell.angle_beta   90.00
_cell.angle_gamma   90.00
#
_symmetry.space_group_name_H-M   'P 1'
#
loop_
_entity.id
_entity.type
_entity.pdbx_description
1 polymer ?
#
loop_
_entity_poly.entity_id
_entity_poly.type
_entity_poly.pdbx_seq_one_letter_code
_entity_poly.pdbx_strand_id
1 'polypeptide(L)'
;MCIYNSILVTSTIKNKLPNSSSLNSRFPKQIIKSFNPQNTFSIFQSVRRYQRNKATPMAISSYAAVSISKTLMKTSTSIPRLPIQNHLNTTHKPKLSLASIFRLHTPKPLTSNTYQLNQIKSLFTGIVEEMGEVKQLGFDESGESFDMVIHSPTVLQDVNLGDSIAVNGTCLTVTEFDTQRLEFKAGLAPETLRKTSLMELEKGSVVNLERAVKPSTRMGGHFVQGHVDGTGEIVSMEPEGDSLWIKVKTSPEVLKFIVPKGFIAVDGTSLTVVKVFDEEECFNFMMVEYTQQEVVIPLKKVGQKVNLEVDILGKYVEKLLSSGFVDTIKTR
;
A
#
# COMPACT_ATOMS: atom_id res chain seq x y z
N MET A 1 40.43 -18.76 41.71
CA MET A 1 41.62 -19.33 41.04
C MET A 1 41.48 -18.92 39.56
N CYS A 2 41.89 -17.71 39.14
CA CYS A 2 43.21 -17.35 38.58
C CYS A 2 43.80 -18.51 37.73
N ILE A 3 44.18 -18.37 36.45
CA ILE A 3 45.24 -17.49 35.89
C ILE A 3 45.14 -17.41 34.33
N TYR A 4 45.31 -16.18 33.81
CA TYR A 4 45.99 -15.63 32.60
C TYR A 4 46.23 -16.38 31.26
N ASN A 5 45.99 -15.66 30.15
CA ASN A 5 46.98 -15.00 29.23
C ASN A 5 46.18 -14.20 28.17
N SER A 6 46.23 -12.87 27.94
CA SER A 6 47.28 -11.83 27.80
C SER A 6 48.26 -12.01 26.64
N ILE A 7 47.99 -11.35 25.50
CA ILE A 7 49.03 -10.76 24.63
C ILE A 7 48.62 -9.32 24.33
N LEU A 8 49.52 -8.42 24.69
CA LEU A 8 49.50 -6.97 24.53
C LEU A 8 50.48 -6.63 23.40
N VAL A 9 50.12 -5.73 22.48
CA VAL A 9 51.11 -4.95 21.73
C VAL A 9 50.65 -3.49 21.72
N THR A 10 51.29 -2.70 22.58
CA THR A 10 51.38 -1.25 22.48
C THR A 10 52.82 -0.90 22.17
N SER A 11 53.06 -0.07 21.15
CA SER A 11 54.28 0.73 21.07
C SER A 11 53.94 2.18 20.81
N THR A 12 54.55 3.03 21.63
CA THR A 12 54.39 4.48 21.74
C THR A 12 55.64 5.11 21.15
N ILE A 13 55.54 6.06 20.22
CA ILE A 13 56.61 7.05 19.97
C ILE A 13 56.02 8.45 19.86
N LYS A 14 56.68 9.34 20.62
CA LYS A 14 56.42 10.75 20.91
C LYS A 14 56.81 11.70 19.75
N ASN A 15 56.13 12.85 19.75
CA ASN A 15 56.60 14.22 19.44
C ASN A 15 57.19 14.54 18.05
N LYS A 16 56.49 15.42 17.32
CA LYS A 16 57.06 16.68 16.78
C LYS A 16 55.97 17.66 16.36
N LEU A 17 55.86 18.76 17.11
CA LEU A 17 55.28 20.04 16.63
C LEU A 17 56.36 20.80 15.84
N PRO A 18 55.94 21.69 14.92
CA PRO A 18 56.36 23.08 15.04
C PRO A 18 55.20 24.09 14.94
N ASN A 19 55.32 25.15 15.75
CA ASN A 19 54.70 26.48 15.64
C ASN A 19 54.95 27.07 14.23
N SER A 20 54.26 28.04 13.63
CA SER A 20 53.33 29.15 13.94
C SER A 20 52.74 29.56 12.55
N SER A 21 51.65 30.29 12.31
CA SER A 21 51.21 31.61 12.78
C SER A 21 49.92 32.00 12.01
N SER A 22 49.14 32.93 12.59
CA SER A 22 48.11 33.81 12.00
C SER A 22 46.78 33.19 11.52
N LEU A 23 45.70 33.41 12.27
CA LEU A 23 44.74 34.50 11.99
C LEU A 23 43.61 34.55 13.04
N ASN A 24 43.41 35.76 13.56
CA ASN A 24 42.31 36.17 14.42
C ASN A 24 40.94 36.00 13.72
N SER A 25 39.91 35.55 14.43
CA SER A 25 38.78 36.41 14.82
C SER A 25 37.61 35.66 15.50
N ARG A 26 37.22 36.21 16.66
CA ARG A 26 35.87 36.30 17.29
C ARG A 26 35.13 35.03 17.78
N PHE A 27 35.19 34.89 19.12
CA PHE A 27 34.28 34.24 20.10
C PHE A 27 32.79 34.69 20.00
N PRO A 28 31.80 34.09 20.75
CA PRO A 28 31.96 33.35 22.02
C PRO A 28 31.23 32.01 22.24
N LYS A 29 31.80 31.29 23.21
CA LYS A 29 31.30 30.11 23.93
C LYS A 29 30.20 30.49 24.93
N GLN A 30 29.18 29.65 25.02
CA GLN A 30 28.29 29.37 26.17
C GLN A 30 27.41 28.19 25.68
N ILE A 31 27.18 27.04 26.35
CA ILE A 31 27.01 26.69 27.76
C ILE A 31 27.39 25.21 27.95
N ILE A 32 28.16 24.88 29.00
CA ILE A 32 28.26 23.54 29.59
C ILE A 32 27.51 23.61 30.93
N LYS A 33 26.54 22.69 31.14
CA LYS A 33 25.91 22.18 32.39
C LYS A 33 24.60 21.50 31.91
N SER A 34 24.25 20.24 32.17
CA SER A 34 24.51 19.34 33.29
C SER A 34 24.26 17.88 32.86
N PHE A 35 25.25 17.01 33.06
CA PHE A 35 25.09 15.55 33.04
C PHE A 35 24.69 15.10 34.46
N ASN A 36 23.59 14.36 34.62
CA ASN A 36 23.16 13.79 35.90
C ASN A 36 23.00 12.26 35.74
N PRO A 37 23.89 11.43 36.33
CA PRO A 37 23.82 9.98 36.22
C PRO A 37 23.25 9.38 37.51
N GLN A 38 21.93 9.45 37.69
CA GLN A 38 21.22 8.67 38.71
C GLN A 38 19.80 8.34 38.24
N ASN A 39 19.64 7.27 37.45
CA ASN A 39 18.37 6.51 37.38
C ASN A 39 18.50 5.14 36.67
N THR A 40 19.59 4.41 36.93
CA THR A 40 19.76 3.02 36.47
C THR A 40 19.65 2.06 37.65
N PHE A 41 18.50 2.02 38.32
CA PHE A 41 18.18 0.96 39.27
C PHE A 41 16.66 0.82 39.50
N SER A 42 15.91 0.41 38.47
CA SER A 42 14.52 -0.09 38.70
C SER A 42 13.98 -1.08 37.66
N ILE A 43 14.76 -1.55 36.68
CA ILE A 43 14.30 -2.52 35.67
C ILE A 43 15.17 -3.78 35.72
N PHE A 44 15.32 -4.37 36.91
CA PHE A 44 15.96 -5.69 37.07
C PHE A 44 15.17 -6.67 37.93
N GLN A 45 13.89 -6.39 38.19
CA GLN A 45 13.01 -7.33 38.93
C GLN A 45 11.80 -7.85 38.15
N SER A 46 11.57 -7.45 36.90
CA SER A 46 10.39 -7.93 36.15
C SER A 46 10.64 -9.06 35.13
N VAL A 47 11.89 -9.50 34.93
CA VAL A 47 12.23 -10.54 33.93
C VAL A 47 12.46 -11.93 34.57
N ARG A 48 12.41 -12.07 35.90
CA ARG A 48 12.60 -13.36 36.60
C ARG A 48 11.32 -14.14 36.92
N ARG A 49 10.16 -13.76 36.35
CA ARG A 49 8.87 -14.49 36.57
C ARG A 49 8.27 -15.16 35.34
N TYR A 50 8.86 -15.05 34.15
CA TYR A 50 8.26 -15.61 32.92
C TYR A 50 8.96 -16.87 32.36
N GLN A 51 10.00 -17.38 33.03
CA GLN A 51 10.69 -18.61 32.61
C GLN A 51 10.66 -19.71 33.69
N ARG A 52 9.46 -20.08 34.12
CA ARG A 52 9.20 -21.38 34.75
C ARG A 52 7.83 -21.86 34.30
N ASN A 53 7.80 -22.64 33.22
CA ASN A 53 7.08 -23.92 33.14
C ASN A 53 7.16 -24.47 31.70
N LYS A 54 8.05 -25.44 31.50
CA LYS A 54 7.93 -26.50 30.50
C LYS A 54 8.40 -27.81 31.14
N ALA A 55 7.59 -28.87 31.00
CA ALA A 55 7.96 -30.31 30.94
C ALA A 55 6.66 -31.16 31.02
N THR A 56 6.10 -31.70 29.92
CA THR A 56 6.30 -33.04 29.23
C THR A 56 5.39 -34.19 29.73
N PRO A 57 5.19 -35.36 29.06
CA PRO A 57 4.94 -35.73 27.63
C PRO A 57 3.96 -36.95 27.38
N MET A 58 3.90 -37.47 26.12
CA MET A 58 3.44 -38.83 25.61
C MET A 58 1.91 -39.09 25.38
N ALA A 59 1.38 -39.89 24.43
CA ALA A 59 1.86 -40.84 23.39
C ALA A 59 0.74 -41.28 22.37
N ILE A 60 1.17 -41.68 21.15
CA ILE A 60 0.87 -42.87 20.27
C ILE A 60 -0.58 -43.34 19.91
N SER A 61 -0.75 -43.70 18.61
CA SER A 61 -1.56 -44.78 17.95
C SER A 61 -2.58 -44.23 16.92
N SER A 62 -2.67 -44.55 15.62
CA SER A 62 -2.48 -45.71 14.71
C SER A 62 -3.81 -46.30 14.17
N TYR A 63 -3.86 -46.50 12.84
CA TYR A 63 -4.79 -47.29 11.99
C TYR A 63 -6.28 -46.92 11.87
N ALA A 64 -6.75 -46.73 10.62
CA ALA A 64 -7.58 -47.71 9.90
C ALA A 64 -7.98 -47.21 8.49
N ALA A 65 -7.82 -48.09 7.50
CA ALA A 65 -8.37 -47.98 6.16
C ALA A 65 -9.67 -48.80 6.07
N VAL A 66 -10.70 -48.32 5.37
CA VAL A 66 -11.77 -49.15 4.79
C VAL A 66 -12.21 -48.55 3.44
N SER A 67 -12.39 -49.45 2.49
CA SER A 67 -12.71 -49.31 1.06
C SER A 67 -14.21 -49.55 0.79
N ILE A 68 -14.60 -49.49 -0.50
CA ILE A 68 -15.81 -50.05 -1.18
C ILE A 68 -16.95 -49.00 -1.33
N SER A 69 -17.61 -48.73 -2.47
CA SER A 69 -17.73 -49.28 -3.85
C SER A 69 -18.33 -48.18 -4.77
N LYS A 70 -17.86 -47.99 -6.01
CA LYS A 70 -18.39 -48.50 -7.30
C LYS A 70 -19.68 -47.85 -7.87
N THR A 71 -19.54 -47.38 -9.12
CA THR A 71 -20.51 -47.31 -10.25
C THR A 71 -21.44 -46.08 -10.35
N LEU A 72 -21.28 -45.26 -11.40
CA LEU A 72 -22.09 -45.32 -12.64
C LEU A 72 -21.66 -44.27 -13.70
N MET A 73 -22.02 -44.58 -14.94
CA MET A 73 -21.49 -44.06 -16.20
C MET A 73 -22.07 -42.73 -16.69
N LYS A 74 -21.22 -42.05 -17.49
CA LYS A 74 -21.47 -41.21 -18.68
C LYS A 74 -22.91 -41.13 -19.23
N THR A 75 -23.33 -39.91 -19.59
CA THR A 75 -23.88 -39.58 -20.92
C THR A 75 -23.76 -38.08 -21.23
N SER A 76 -23.42 -37.78 -22.48
CA SER A 76 -23.40 -36.45 -23.13
C SER A 76 -24.72 -36.16 -23.83
N THR A 77 -25.13 -34.89 -23.94
CA THR A 77 -25.87 -34.28 -25.08
C THR A 77 -26.23 -32.83 -24.73
N SER A 78 -25.66 -31.82 -25.41
CA SER A 78 -26.08 -31.16 -26.66
C SER A 78 -27.11 -30.03 -26.49
N ILE A 79 -26.70 -28.84 -26.93
CA ILE A 79 -27.34 -27.52 -26.92
C ILE A 79 -28.54 -27.45 -27.89
N PRO A 80 -29.68 -26.80 -27.55
CA PRO A 80 -30.75 -26.51 -28.51
C PRO A 80 -30.58 -25.16 -29.23
N ARG A 81 -30.73 -25.18 -30.57
CA ARG A 81 -30.89 -24.01 -31.46
C ARG A 81 -32.37 -23.60 -31.58
N LEU A 82 -32.62 -22.29 -31.69
CA LEU A 82 -33.93 -21.70 -32.02
C LEU A 82 -34.10 -21.58 -33.55
N PRO A 83 -35.35 -21.65 -34.09
CA PRO A 83 -35.59 -21.73 -35.53
C PRO A 83 -35.78 -20.37 -36.20
N ILE A 84 -35.32 -20.29 -37.45
CA ILE A 84 -35.48 -19.22 -38.42
C ILE A 84 -36.76 -19.48 -39.23
N GLN A 85 -37.60 -18.46 -39.43
CA GLN A 85 -38.67 -18.50 -40.44
C GLN A 85 -38.35 -17.52 -41.58
N ASN A 86 -38.29 -18.08 -42.80
CA ASN A 86 -38.29 -17.35 -44.07
C ASN A 86 -39.72 -17.27 -44.60
N HIS A 87 -40.12 -16.12 -45.13
CA HIS A 87 -41.20 -16.02 -46.12
C HIS A 87 -40.73 -15.13 -47.28
N LEU A 88 -40.78 -15.72 -48.49
CA LEU A 88 -40.58 -15.09 -49.80
C LEU A 88 -41.89 -14.41 -50.26
N ASN A 89 -41.86 -13.22 -50.88
CA ASN A 89 -41.99 -13.03 -52.33
C ASN A 89 -42.41 -11.62 -52.83
N THR A 90 -41.77 -11.25 -53.94
CA THR A 90 -42.17 -10.45 -55.13
C THR A 90 -42.46 -8.93 -55.05
N THR A 91 -41.48 -8.18 -55.57
CA THR A 91 -41.53 -7.23 -56.70
C THR A 91 -42.73 -6.29 -56.89
N HIS A 92 -42.54 -5.02 -56.53
CA HIS A 92 -43.11 -3.87 -57.23
C HIS A 92 -42.08 -2.73 -57.22
N LYS A 93 -41.65 -2.25 -58.39
CA LYS A 93 -40.86 -1.01 -58.53
C LYS A 93 -41.80 0.19 -58.57
N PRO A 94 -41.55 1.24 -57.79
CA PRO A 94 -41.86 2.60 -58.23
C PRO A 94 -40.62 3.52 -58.22
N LYS A 95 -40.68 4.51 -59.09
CA LYS A 95 -39.67 5.51 -59.41
C LYS A 95 -39.16 6.26 -58.16
N LEU A 96 -37.85 6.27 -57.96
CA LEU A 96 -37.17 7.11 -56.96
C LEU A 96 -37.11 8.57 -57.47
N SER A 97 -37.87 9.44 -56.80
CA SER A 97 -37.65 10.88 -56.78
C SER A 97 -36.52 11.19 -55.79
N LEU A 98 -35.52 11.96 -56.22
CA LEU A 98 -34.30 12.28 -55.47
C LEU A 98 -34.49 13.38 -54.39
N ALA A 99 -35.71 13.62 -53.92
CA ALA A 99 -36.04 14.76 -53.05
C ALA A 99 -36.61 14.39 -51.65
N SER A 100 -36.44 13.15 -51.17
CA SER A 100 -37.09 12.71 -49.90
C SER A 100 -36.16 12.11 -48.83
N ILE A 101 -34.83 12.22 -48.94
CA ILE A 101 -33.87 11.58 -48.01
C ILE A 101 -33.29 12.60 -47.00
N PHE A 102 -34.09 13.52 -46.48
CA PHE A 102 -33.73 14.28 -45.27
C PHE A 102 -34.92 14.39 -44.32
N ARG A 103 -35.27 13.26 -43.68
CA ARG A 103 -35.91 13.29 -42.36
C ARG A 103 -34.82 13.20 -41.32
N LEU A 104 -34.50 14.34 -40.70
CA LEU A 104 -33.77 14.40 -39.44
C LEU A 104 -34.50 13.55 -38.40
N HIS A 105 -34.00 12.34 -38.15
CA HIS A 105 -34.34 11.60 -36.95
C HIS A 105 -33.59 12.26 -35.80
N THR A 106 -34.34 12.85 -34.86
CA THR A 106 -33.81 13.16 -33.54
C THR A 106 -33.49 11.84 -32.84
N PRO A 107 -32.24 11.59 -32.42
CA PRO A 107 -31.95 10.40 -31.64
C PRO A 107 -32.55 10.56 -30.24
N LYS A 108 -33.28 9.54 -29.78
CA LYS A 108 -33.64 9.38 -28.36
C LYS A 108 -32.34 9.36 -27.53
N PRO A 109 -32.33 9.94 -26.30
CA PRO A 109 -31.13 9.93 -25.48
C PRO A 109 -30.83 8.48 -25.11
N LEU A 110 -29.69 7.97 -25.59
CA LEU A 110 -29.09 6.77 -25.02
C LEU A 110 -28.65 7.14 -23.61
N THR A 111 -29.22 6.48 -22.60
CA THR A 111 -28.65 6.40 -21.27
C THR A 111 -27.27 5.78 -21.39
N SER A 112 -26.22 6.61 -21.43
CA SER A 112 -24.87 6.12 -21.32
C SER A 112 -24.65 5.65 -19.89
N ASN A 113 -24.74 4.34 -19.65
CA ASN A 113 -23.93 3.74 -18.61
C ASN A 113 -22.48 3.93 -19.06
N THR A 114 -21.90 5.05 -18.65
CA THR A 114 -20.48 5.28 -18.77
C THR A 114 -19.84 4.25 -17.85
N TYR A 115 -19.30 3.19 -18.44
CA TYR A 115 -18.21 2.46 -17.80
C TYR A 115 -17.17 3.54 -17.48
N GLN A 116 -17.04 3.92 -16.21
CA GLN A 116 -15.94 4.72 -15.73
C GLN A 116 -14.69 3.90 -16.00
N LEU A 117 -14.11 4.11 -17.19
CA LEU A 117 -12.72 3.78 -17.44
C LEU A 117 -11.93 4.40 -16.29
N ASN A 118 -11.03 3.63 -15.68
CA ASN A 118 -10.07 4.05 -14.66
C ASN A 118 -9.18 5.18 -15.20
N GLN A 119 -9.75 6.36 -15.42
CA GLN A 119 -9.02 7.60 -15.56
C GLN A 119 -8.45 7.90 -14.19
N ILE A 120 -7.14 8.04 -14.11
CA ILE A 120 -6.46 8.58 -12.94
C ILE A 120 -7.06 9.97 -12.73
N LYS A 121 -8.01 10.09 -11.79
CA LYS A 121 -8.65 11.37 -11.46
C LYS A 121 -7.75 12.21 -10.55
N SER A 122 -6.76 11.59 -9.93
CA SER A 122 -5.89 12.19 -8.92
C SER A 122 -4.56 11.45 -8.85
N LEU A 123 -3.49 12.19 -8.52
CA LEU A 123 -2.16 11.67 -8.24
C LEU A 123 -1.77 12.09 -6.82
N PHE A 124 -0.89 11.31 -6.21
CA PHE A 124 -0.32 11.49 -4.89
C PHE A 124 1.21 11.34 -4.99
N THR A 125 1.92 11.65 -3.92
CA THR A 125 3.38 11.54 -3.83
C THR A 125 3.83 10.41 -2.91
N GLY A 126 2.92 9.92 -2.06
CA GLY A 126 3.22 9.04 -0.96
C GLY A 126 3.88 9.76 0.22
N ILE A 127 3.75 11.08 0.31
CA ILE A 127 4.19 11.86 1.47
C ILE A 127 2.94 12.12 2.31
N VAL A 128 2.77 11.29 3.35
CA VAL A 128 1.65 11.39 4.29
C VAL A 128 1.64 12.77 4.94
N GLU A 129 0.48 13.41 4.94
CA GLU A 129 0.30 14.76 5.49
C GLU A 129 -0.16 14.74 6.95
N GLU A 130 -0.93 13.72 7.33
CA GLU A 130 -1.35 13.49 8.71
C GLU A 130 -1.82 12.04 8.95
N MET A 131 -1.92 11.70 10.22
CA MET A 131 -2.66 10.52 10.70
C MET A 131 -4.07 10.93 11.13
N GLY A 132 -5.09 10.46 10.41
CA GLY A 132 -6.49 10.62 10.77
C GLY A 132 -7.02 9.49 11.65
N GLU A 133 -8.25 9.64 12.14
CA GLU A 133 -8.92 8.64 12.98
C GLU A 133 -10.29 8.26 12.39
N VAL A 134 -10.54 6.97 12.20
CA VAL A 134 -11.83 6.45 11.73
C VAL A 134 -12.89 6.65 12.83
N LYS A 135 -13.89 7.49 12.58
CA LYS A 135 -14.99 7.77 13.52
C LYS A 135 -16.18 6.85 13.31
N GLN A 136 -16.42 6.45 12.08
CA GLN A 136 -17.47 5.52 11.70
C GLN A 136 -17.06 4.76 10.45
N LEU A 137 -17.49 3.51 10.36
CA LEU A 137 -17.42 2.73 9.13
C LEU A 137 -18.56 1.71 9.11
N GLY A 138 -19.04 1.36 7.94
CA GLY A 138 -20.05 0.33 7.77
C GLY A 138 -20.89 0.53 6.52
N PHE A 139 -21.80 -0.41 6.29
CA PHE A 139 -22.82 -0.22 5.27
C PHE A 139 -23.77 0.91 5.67
N ASP A 140 -24.21 1.68 4.68
CA ASP A 140 -25.29 2.64 4.84
C ASP A 140 -26.61 1.92 5.17
N GLU A 141 -27.65 2.67 5.51
CA GLU A 141 -28.95 2.09 5.89
C GLU A 141 -29.57 1.25 4.77
N SER A 142 -29.25 1.55 3.51
CA SER A 142 -29.72 0.78 2.35
C SER A 142 -28.94 -0.53 2.13
N GLY A 143 -27.72 -0.63 2.66
CA GLY A 143 -26.82 -1.76 2.43
C GLY A 143 -26.09 -1.71 1.09
N GLU A 144 -26.22 -0.62 0.33
CA GLU A 144 -25.68 -0.50 -1.03
C GLU A 144 -24.27 0.12 -1.05
N SER A 145 -23.95 0.99 -0.09
CA SER A 145 -22.63 1.64 0.03
C SER A 145 -21.96 1.26 1.34
N PHE A 146 -20.64 1.01 1.31
CA PHE A 146 -19.84 0.94 2.52
C PHE A 146 -19.14 2.29 2.71
N ASP A 147 -19.51 3.03 3.74
CA ASP A 147 -19.01 4.37 3.99
C ASP A 147 -18.02 4.38 5.15
N MET A 148 -17.08 5.33 5.11
CA MET A 148 -16.12 5.59 6.17
C MET A 148 -16.11 7.08 6.48
N VAL A 149 -16.21 7.43 7.76
CA VAL A 149 -16.07 8.80 8.28
C VAL A 149 -14.76 8.90 9.04
N ILE A 150 -13.93 9.88 8.69
CA ILE A 150 -12.58 10.04 9.20
C ILE A 150 -12.41 11.47 9.73
N HIS A 151 -11.95 11.59 10.97
CA HIS A 151 -11.50 12.85 11.54
C HIS A 151 -10.09 13.19 11.03
N SER A 152 -9.91 14.40 10.50
CA SER A 152 -8.71 14.79 9.74
C SER A 152 -8.53 16.32 9.62
N PRO A 153 -7.83 16.96 10.57
CA PRO A 153 -7.68 18.42 10.60
C PRO A 153 -6.93 19.04 9.42
N THR A 154 -5.93 18.35 8.86
CA THR A 154 -4.99 18.92 7.90
C THR A 154 -5.51 18.82 6.47
N VAL A 155 -6.00 17.65 6.06
CA VAL A 155 -6.47 17.42 4.68
C VAL A 155 -7.81 18.12 4.39
N LEU A 156 -8.51 18.61 5.42
CA LEU A 156 -9.75 19.39 5.27
C LEU A 156 -9.56 20.89 5.09
N GLN A 157 -8.33 21.41 5.18
CA GLN A 157 -8.08 22.86 5.11
C GLN A 157 -8.50 23.49 3.77
N ASP A 158 -8.50 22.72 2.68
CA ASP A 158 -8.86 23.17 1.34
C ASP A 158 -9.69 22.14 0.55
N VAL A 159 -10.46 21.31 1.27
CA VAL A 159 -11.27 20.23 0.68
C VAL A 159 -12.54 20.74 -0.02
N ASN A 160 -12.92 20.05 -1.08
CA ASN A 160 -14.18 20.21 -1.80
C ASN A 160 -14.86 18.85 -2.00
N LEU A 161 -16.18 18.88 -2.23
CA LEU A 161 -16.90 17.67 -2.63
C LEU A 161 -16.34 17.15 -3.96
N GLY A 162 -16.07 15.84 -4.03
CA GLY A 162 -15.46 15.21 -5.19
C GLY A 162 -13.92 15.21 -5.19
N ASP A 163 -13.27 15.87 -4.22
CA ASP A 163 -11.83 15.80 -4.07
C ASP A 163 -11.37 14.38 -3.72
N SER A 164 -10.13 14.05 -4.09
CA SER A 164 -9.51 12.77 -3.80
C SER A 164 -8.54 12.87 -2.63
N ILE A 165 -8.72 11.98 -1.66
CA ILE A 165 -7.83 11.82 -0.50
C ILE A 165 -7.40 10.36 -0.45
N ALA A 166 -6.09 10.11 -0.36
CA ALA A 166 -5.56 8.78 -0.15
C ALA A 166 -5.69 8.42 1.34
N VAL A 167 -6.39 7.32 1.64
CA VAL A 167 -6.54 6.74 2.98
C VAL A 167 -5.77 5.42 3.03
N ASN A 168 -4.69 5.36 3.82
CA ASN A 168 -3.71 4.27 3.78
C ASN A 168 -3.30 3.93 2.33
N GLY A 169 -3.05 4.94 1.50
CA GLY A 169 -2.69 4.76 0.09
C GLY A 169 -3.83 4.34 -0.84
N THR A 170 -5.08 4.36 -0.36
CA THR A 170 -6.25 4.10 -1.21
C THR A 170 -6.91 5.41 -1.58
N CYS A 171 -6.95 5.75 -2.87
CA CYS A 171 -7.63 6.94 -3.35
C CYS A 171 -9.14 6.81 -3.13
N LEU A 172 -9.69 7.66 -2.27
CA LEU A 172 -11.12 7.74 -2.01
C LEU A 172 -11.64 9.14 -2.35
N THR A 173 -12.90 9.21 -2.78
CA THR A 173 -13.55 10.48 -3.14
C THR A 173 -14.34 11.00 -1.94
N VAL A 174 -14.14 12.27 -1.59
CA VAL A 174 -14.90 12.96 -0.55
C VAL A 174 -16.35 13.13 -1.00
N THR A 175 -17.28 12.50 -0.29
CA THR A 175 -18.72 12.55 -0.58
C THR A 175 -19.46 13.53 0.33
N GLU A 176 -18.98 13.72 1.56
CA GLU A 176 -19.47 14.69 2.53
C GLU A 176 -18.30 15.18 3.41
N PHE A 177 -18.37 16.38 3.96
CA PHE A 177 -17.42 16.84 4.98
C PHE A 177 -18.03 17.89 5.92
N ASP A 178 -17.51 17.96 7.14
CA ASP A 178 -17.87 18.91 8.18
C ASP A 178 -16.59 19.58 8.72
N THR A 179 -16.45 20.88 8.47
CA THR A 179 -15.27 21.66 8.87
C THR A 179 -15.28 22.04 10.35
N GLN A 180 -16.42 21.96 11.04
CA GLN A 180 -16.48 22.19 12.49
C GLN A 180 -16.04 20.95 13.26
N ARG A 181 -16.45 19.76 12.78
CA ARG A 181 -16.03 18.47 13.36
C ARG A 181 -14.69 17.98 12.83
N LEU A 182 -14.18 18.61 11.77
CA LEU A 182 -12.98 18.19 11.04
C LEU A 182 -13.11 16.73 10.56
N GLU A 183 -14.27 16.40 9.99
CA GLU A 183 -14.57 15.05 9.50
C GLU A 183 -14.89 15.07 8.00
N PHE A 184 -14.43 14.07 7.24
CA PHE A 184 -14.99 13.77 5.92
C PHE A 184 -15.52 12.34 5.85
N LYS A 185 -16.41 12.14 4.90
CA LYS A 185 -16.97 10.85 4.53
C LYS A 185 -16.51 10.48 3.13
N ALA A 186 -16.21 9.19 2.95
CA ALA A 186 -15.96 8.61 1.65
C ALA A 186 -16.65 7.24 1.53
N GLY A 187 -17.12 6.93 0.32
CA GLY A 187 -17.66 5.61 -0.02
C GLY A 187 -16.57 4.67 -0.54
N LEU A 188 -16.63 3.41 -0.14
CA LEU A 188 -15.69 2.36 -0.54
C LEU A 188 -16.41 1.36 -1.46
N ALA A 189 -15.90 1.24 -2.69
CA ALA A 189 -16.41 0.27 -3.65
C ALA A 189 -16.07 -1.17 -3.22
N PRO A 190 -16.85 -2.18 -3.67
CA PRO A 190 -16.55 -3.59 -3.37
C PRO A 190 -15.15 -4.05 -3.79
N GLU A 191 -14.59 -3.51 -4.88
CA GLU A 191 -13.21 -3.82 -5.29
C GLU A 191 -12.19 -3.28 -4.28
N THR A 192 -12.36 -2.03 -3.84
CA THR A 192 -11.54 -1.41 -2.80
C THR A 192 -11.53 -2.26 -1.54
N LEU A 193 -12.71 -2.70 -1.09
CA LEU A 193 -12.86 -3.54 0.10
C LEU A 193 -12.13 -4.89 -0.03
N ARG A 194 -12.07 -5.48 -1.23
CA ARG A 194 -11.39 -6.76 -1.47
C ARG A 194 -9.89 -6.63 -1.63
N LYS A 195 -9.43 -5.51 -2.18
CA LYS A 195 -8.02 -5.28 -2.54
C LYS A 195 -7.19 -4.63 -1.45
N THR A 196 -7.84 -3.98 -0.48
CA THR A 196 -7.18 -3.21 0.57
C THR A 196 -7.41 -3.84 1.94
N SER A 197 -6.65 -3.37 2.95
CA SER A 197 -6.85 -3.70 4.35
C SER A 197 -7.93 -2.83 5.01
N LEU A 198 -8.66 -1.99 4.28
CA LEU A 198 -9.60 -1.01 4.87
C LEU A 198 -10.79 -1.68 5.57
N MET A 199 -11.16 -2.90 5.16
CA MET A 199 -12.22 -3.68 5.81
C MET A 199 -11.81 -4.21 7.19
N GLU A 200 -10.52 -4.24 7.52
CA GLU A 200 -10.01 -4.67 8.83
C GLU A 200 -9.97 -3.53 9.85
N LEU A 201 -10.26 -2.31 9.42
CA LEU A 201 -10.33 -1.15 10.30
C LEU A 201 -11.57 -1.25 11.20
N GLU A 202 -11.47 -0.57 12.33
CA GLU A 202 -12.58 -0.37 13.27
C GLU A 202 -12.65 1.10 13.70
N LYS A 203 -13.73 1.48 14.37
CA LYS A 203 -13.82 2.80 14.98
C LYS A 203 -12.64 3.04 15.93
N GLY A 204 -11.98 4.19 15.80
CA GLY A 204 -10.76 4.55 16.53
C GLY A 204 -9.47 4.12 15.83
N SER A 205 -9.55 3.39 14.71
CA SER A 205 -8.35 3.06 13.92
C SER A 205 -7.71 4.32 13.37
N VAL A 206 -6.38 4.36 13.42
CA VAL A 206 -5.57 5.44 12.86
C VAL A 206 -5.22 5.11 11.42
N VAL A 207 -5.29 6.09 10.53
CA VAL A 207 -5.03 5.94 9.08
C VAL A 207 -4.12 7.05 8.55
N ASN A 208 -3.23 6.74 7.62
CA ASN A 208 -2.47 7.73 6.87
C ASN A 208 -3.40 8.48 5.90
N LEU A 209 -3.23 9.79 5.81
CA LEU A 209 -3.96 10.66 4.89
C LEU A 209 -3.02 11.52 4.03
N GLU A 210 -3.33 11.63 2.74
CA GLU A 210 -2.66 12.53 1.79
C GLU A 210 -3.68 13.07 0.78
N ARG A 211 -3.70 14.38 0.54
CA ARG A 211 -4.49 15.02 -0.52
C ARG A 211 -3.91 14.75 -1.89
N ALA A 212 -4.75 14.73 -2.91
CA ALA A 212 -4.29 14.72 -4.29
C ALA A 212 -3.43 15.96 -4.60
N VAL A 213 -2.34 15.77 -5.35
CA VAL A 213 -1.40 16.85 -5.65
C VAL A 213 -2.00 17.92 -6.55
N LYS A 214 -1.67 19.17 -6.27
CA LYS A 214 -1.82 20.28 -7.24
C LYS A 214 -0.68 20.21 -8.27
N PRO A 215 -0.88 20.69 -9.51
CA PRO A 215 0.18 20.71 -10.53
C PRO A 215 1.49 21.42 -10.13
N SER A 216 1.42 22.35 -9.18
CA SER A 216 2.57 23.11 -8.67
C SER A 216 3.26 22.48 -7.46
N THR A 217 2.81 21.31 -6.99
CA THR A 217 3.31 20.66 -5.78
C THR A 217 4.71 20.07 -6.00
N ARG A 218 5.57 20.15 -4.98
CA ARG A 218 6.85 19.42 -4.98
C ARG A 218 6.57 17.93 -4.75
N MET A 219 6.95 17.07 -5.68
CA MET A 219 6.83 15.62 -5.52
C MET A 219 8.03 15.07 -4.75
N GLY A 220 7.91 14.97 -3.42
CA GLY A 220 8.98 14.52 -2.53
C GLY A 220 9.18 13.00 -2.46
N GLY A 221 8.15 12.22 -2.84
CA GLY A 221 8.21 10.78 -2.98
C GLY A 221 8.29 10.34 -4.44
N HIS A 222 7.31 9.55 -4.89
CA HIS A 222 7.21 9.07 -6.28
C HIS A 222 5.77 9.19 -6.79
N PHE A 223 5.50 8.76 -8.02
CA PHE A 223 4.13 8.76 -8.55
C PHE A 223 3.29 7.68 -7.88
N VAL A 224 2.41 8.09 -6.98
CA VAL A 224 1.41 7.24 -6.33
C VAL A 224 0.05 7.58 -6.92
N GLN A 225 -0.70 6.59 -7.36
CA GLN A 225 -2.06 6.76 -7.90
C GLN A 225 -3.13 6.62 -6.82
N GLY A 226 -2.80 5.98 -5.71
CA GLY A 226 -3.77 5.55 -4.71
C GLY A 226 -4.57 4.32 -5.18
N HIS A 227 -3.98 3.52 -6.07
CA HIS A 227 -4.58 2.33 -6.67
C HIS A 227 -3.87 1.09 -6.14
N VAL A 228 -4.23 0.68 -4.93
CA VAL A 228 -3.66 -0.47 -4.23
C VAL A 228 -3.78 -1.74 -5.07
N ASP A 229 -2.65 -2.42 -5.28
CA ASP A 229 -2.55 -3.66 -6.06
C ASP A 229 -2.98 -4.89 -5.25
N GLY A 230 -2.69 -4.84 -3.95
CA GLY A 230 -2.98 -5.88 -3.00
C GLY A 230 -2.51 -5.50 -1.59
N THR A 231 -2.43 -6.49 -0.72
CA THR A 231 -1.96 -6.31 0.66
C THR A 231 -0.73 -7.17 0.92
N GLY A 232 0.09 -6.74 1.86
CA GLY A 232 1.17 -7.53 2.43
C GLY A 232 1.00 -7.67 3.94
N GLU A 233 1.69 -8.64 4.53
CA GLU A 233 1.73 -8.89 5.98
C GLU A 233 3.09 -8.48 6.54
N ILE A 234 3.11 -7.70 7.62
CA ILE A 234 4.35 -7.38 8.33
C ILE A 234 4.87 -8.63 9.03
N VAL A 235 6.03 -9.15 8.64
CA VAL A 235 6.62 -10.37 9.21
C VAL A 235 7.77 -10.12 10.18
N SER A 236 8.41 -8.94 10.13
CA SER A 236 9.39 -8.52 11.14
C SER A 236 9.46 -7.00 11.26
N MET A 237 9.76 -6.51 12.46
CA MET A 237 10.03 -5.12 12.79
C MET A 237 11.23 -5.08 13.76
N GLU A 238 12.36 -4.53 13.32
CA GLU A 238 13.64 -4.59 14.05
C GLU A 238 14.29 -3.19 14.13
N PRO A 239 14.47 -2.61 15.33
CA PRO A 239 15.20 -1.36 15.48
C PRO A 239 16.68 -1.50 15.14
N GLU A 240 17.23 -0.52 14.43
CA GLU A 240 18.66 -0.35 14.18
C GLU A 240 19.03 1.12 14.41
N GLY A 241 19.56 1.41 15.61
CA GLY A 241 19.78 2.79 16.04
C GLY A 241 18.44 3.54 16.21
N ASP A 242 18.30 4.66 15.51
CA ASP A 242 17.07 5.48 15.43
C ASP A 242 16.12 5.03 14.31
N SER A 243 16.55 4.06 13.50
CA SER A 243 15.85 3.59 12.32
C SER A 243 15.14 2.28 12.59
N LEU A 244 14.12 1.98 11.79
CA LEU A 244 13.29 0.79 11.95
C LEU A 244 13.30 -0.03 10.66
N TRP A 245 13.82 -1.26 10.74
CA TRP A 245 13.67 -2.26 9.68
C TRP A 245 12.28 -2.86 9.72
N ILE A 246 11.63 -2.94 8.55
CA ILE A 246 10.35 -3.62 8.40
C ILE A 246 10.44 -4.58 7.22
N LYS A 247 10.07 -5.85 7.46
CA LYS A 247 9.97 -6.89 6.42
C LYS A 247 8.51 -7.21 6.19
N VAL A 248 8.09 -7.19 4.93
CA VAL A 248 6.70 -7.44 4.51
C VAL A 248 6.69 -8.63 3.56
N LYS A 249 5.81 -9.59 3.85
CA LYS A 249 5.48 -10.69 2.94
C LYS A 249 4.31 -10.28 2.05
N THR A 250 4.38 -10.56 0.75
CA THR A 250 3.30 -10.27 -0.18
C THR A 250 3.19 -11.38 -1.22
N SER A 251 2.13 -11.37 -2.00
CA SER A 251 1.93 -12.34 -3.07
C SER A 251 2.89 -12.15 -4.26
N PRO A 252 3.20 -13.22 -5.02
CA PRO A 252 4.12 -13.16 -6.16
C PRO A 252 3.71 -12.14 -7.24
N GLU A 253 2.41 -11.95 -7.47
CA GLU A 253 1.90 -11.00 -8.47
C GLU A 253 2.20 -9.54 -8.13
N VAL A 254 2.32 -9.20 -6.84
CA VAL A 254 2.76 -7.88 -6.39
C VAL A 254 4.29 -7.83 -6.36
N LEU A 255 4.92 -8.87 -5.81
CA LEU A 255 6.37 -8.93 -5.60
C LEU A 255 7.18 -8.75 -6.88
N LYS A 256 6.71 -9.29 -8.02
CA LYS A 256 7.41 -9.19 -9.31
C LYS A 256 7.70 -7.76 -9.80
N PHE A 257 7.00 -6.76 -9.26
CA PHE A 257 7.23 -5.35 -9.59
C PHE A 257 8.09 -4.61 -8.56
N ILE A 258 8.47 -5.28 -7.47
CA ILE A 258 9.28 -4.71 -6.39
C ILE A 258 10.75 -5.01 -6.70
N VAL A 259 11.59 -3.98 -6.76
CA VAL A 259 13.02 -4.12 -7.06
C VAL A 259 13.88 -3.43 -5.99
N PRO A 260 15.08 -3.94 -5.66
CA PRO A 260 16.00 -3.24 -4.76
C PRO A 260 16.29 -1.82 -5.23
N LYS A 261 16.27 -0.86 -4.30
CA LYS A 261 16.40 0.59 -4.55
C LYS A 261 15.27 1.21 -5.38
N GLY A 262 14.22 0.45 -5.71
CA GLY A 262 12.99 0.96 -6.30
C GLY A 262 12.08 1.61 -5.25
N PHE A 263 11.09 2.35 -5.73
CA PHE A 263 10.02 2.88 -4.90
C PHE A 263 8.89 1.87 -4.70
N ILE A 264 8.21 2.00 -3.58
CA ILE A 264 6.94 1.34 -3.27
C ILE A 264 6.13 2.25 -2.34
N ALA A 265 4.80 2.26 -2.49
CA ALA A 265 3.92 2.86 -1.49
C ALA A 265 3.35 1.78 -0.56
N VAL A 266 3.61 1.91 0.74
CA VAL A 266 3.09 1.02 1.79
C VAL A 266 2.17 1.84 2.69
N ASP A 267 0.89 1.47 2.76
CA ASP A 267 -0.17 2.30 3.39
C ASP A 267 -0.12 3.77 2.91
N GLY A 268 0.20 3.99 1.63
CA GLY A 268 0.34 5.32 1.05
C GLY A 268 1.63 6.05 1.42
N THR A 269 2.56 5.42 2.14
CA THR A 269 3.88 6.00 2.44
C THR A 269 4.87 5.57 1.36
N SER A 270 5.44 6.55 0.64
CA SER A 270 6.49 6.35 -0.35
C SER A 270 7.79 5.95 0.34
N LEU A 271 8.27 4.75 0.05
CA LEU A 271 9.44 4.15 0.69
C LEU A 271 10.40 3.60 -0.37
N THR A 272 11.66 3.45 0.02
CA THR A 272 12.69 2.81 -0.81
C THR A 272 12.88 1.36 -0.37
N VAL A 273 12.70 0.45 -1.31
CA VAL A 273 12.99 -0.98 -1.10
C VAL A 273 14.49 -1.15 -0.88
N VAL A 274 14.88 -1.82 0.20
CA VAL A 274 16.29 -2.13 0.45
C VAL A 274 16.64 -3.46 -0.19
N LYS A 275 15.89 -4.52 0.12
CA LYS A 275 16.13 -5.87 -0.39
C LYS A 275 14.82 -6.57 -0.71
N VAL A 276 14.89 -7.45 -1.71
CA VAL A 276 13.85 -8.39 -2.09
C VAL A 276 14.35 -9.81 -1.80
N PHE A 277 13.48 -10.66 -1.29
CA PHE A 277 13.73 -12.04 -0.89
C PHE A 277 12.73 -12.93 -1.64
N ASP A 278 13.03 -13.26 -2.89
CA ASP A 278 12.09 -13.94 -3.80
C ASP A 278 11.59 -15.27 -3.25
N GLU A 279 12.48 -16.09 -2.66
CA GLU A 279 12.13 -17.40 -2.08
C GLU A 279 11.18 -17.31 -0.88
N GLU A 280 11.22 -16.20 -0.13
CA GLU A 280 10.39 -15.96 1.04
C GLU A 280 9.11 -15.15 0.70
N GLU A 281 8.98 -14.74 -0.56
CA GLU A 281 7.96 -13.81 -1.05
C GLU A 281 7.92 -12.49 -0.25
N CYS A 282 9.10 -12.01 0.13
CA CYS A 282 9.24 -10.85 1.01
C CYS A 282 10.07 -9.73 0.40
N PHE A 283 9.86 -8.52 0.89
CA PHE A 283 10.76 -7.39 0.70
C PHE A 283 10.93 -6.65 2.03
N ASN A 284 11.94 -5.80 2.12
CA ASN A 284 12.11 -4.94 3.29
C ASN A 284 12.44 -3.50 2.89
N PHE A 285 12.20 -2.63 3.86
CA PHE A 285 12.54 -1.21 3.81
C PHE A 285 12.95 -0.75 5.20
N MET A 286 13.57 0.42 5.24
CA MET A 286 13.96 1.09 6.48
C MET A 286 13.22 2.41 6.61
N MET A 287 12.71 2.68 7.81
CA MET A 287 12.10 3.95 8.14
C MET A 287 13.02 4.77 9.05
N VAL A 288 13.27 6.01 8.68
CA VAL A 288 13.98 6.99 9.53
C VAL A 288 13.07 7.50 10.65
N GLU A 289 13.65 7.96 11.75
CA GLU A 289 12.92 8.39 12.96
C GLU A 289 11.78 9.38 12.66
N TYR A 290 12.03 10.38 11.81
CA TYR A 290 11.00 11.36 11.42
C TYR A 290 9.77 10.67 10.83
N THR A 291 9.94 9.84 9.80
CA THR A 291 8.81 9.14 9.16
C THR A 291 8.10 8.22 10.14
N GLN A 292 8.81 7.64 11.12
CA GLN A 292 8.19 6.76 12.10
C GLN A 292 7.13 7.48 12.97
N GLN A 293 7.27 8.79 13.15
CA GLN A 293 6.34 9.59 13.95
C GLN A 293 5.14 10.09 13.13
N GLU A 294 5.26 10.11 11.81
CA GLU A 294 4.30 10.76 10.91
C GLU A 294 3.35 9.77 10.20
N VAL A 295 3.58 8.45 10.33
CA VAL A 295 2.78 7.42 9.63
C VAL A 295 2.38 6.24 10.51
N VAL A 296 1.35 5.50 10.09
CA VAL A 296 0.76 4.42 10.90
C VAL A 296 1.58 3.13 10.99
N ILE A 297 2.50 2.88 10.04
CA ILE A 297 3.19 1.57 9.93
C ILE A 297 3.91 1.17 11.24
N PRO A 298 4.62 2.05 11.96
CA PRO A 298 5.27 1.71 13.23
C PRO A 298 4.30 1.43 14.39
N LEU A 299 3.04 1.87 14.27
CA LEU A 299 2.00 1.59 15.26
C LEU A 299 1.39 0.19 15.07
N LYS A 300 1.63 -0.43 13.90
CA LYS A 300 1.18 -1.78 13.60
C LYS A 300 2.05 -2.83 14.28
N LYS A 301 1.50 -4.04 14.37
CA LYS A 301 2.16 -5.23 14.91
C LYS A 301 2.51 -6.20 13.79
N VAL A 302 3.53 -7.02 14.03
CA VAL A 302 3.80 -8.21 13.21
C VAL A 302 2.52 -9.05 13.08
N GLY A 303 2.22 -9.49 11.86
CA GLY A 303 1.00 -10.18 11.47
C GLY A 303 -0.11 -9.27 10.93
N GLN A 304 -0.02 -7.94 11.09
CA GLN A 304 -1.00 -7.01 10.51
C GLN A 304 -0.71 -6.72 9.05
N LYS A 305 -1.80 -6.42 8.32
CA LYS A 305 -1.72 -6.08 6.89
C LYS A 305 -1.35 -4.63 6.64
N VAL A 306 -0.74 -4.40 5.49
CA VAL A 306 -0.48 -3.10 4.88
C VAL A 306 -0.98 -3.10 3.44
N ASN A 307 -1.50 -1.97 2.97
CA ASN A 307 -1.82 -1.75 1.56
C ASN A 307 -0.53 -1.57 0.76
N LEU A 308 -0.43 -2.21 -0.40
CA LEU A 308 0.72 -2.12 -1.29
C LEU A 308 0.30 -1.58 -2.66
N GLU A 309 0.95 -0.50 -3.07
CA GLU A 309 0.95 -0.03 -4.46
C GLU A 309 2.38 -0.04 -5.00
N VAL A 310 2.59 -0.80 -6.07
CA VAL A 310 3.90 -0.88 -6.73
C VAL A 310 4.08 0.31 -7.68
N ASP A 311 5.33 0.69 -7.92
CA ASP A 311 5.64 1.75 -8.88
C ASP A 311 5.04 1.41 -10.26
N ILE A 312 4.16 2.29 -10.75
CA ILE A 312 3.47 2.14 -12.03
C ILE A 312 4.43 1.95 -13.21
N LEU A 313 5.66 2.49 -13.11
CA LEU A 313 6.67 2.32 -14.14
C LEU A 313 6.95 0.83 -14.43
N GLY A 314 6.98 -0.02 -13.39
CA GLY A 314 7.18 -1.46 -13.55
C GLY A 314 6.09 -2.12 -14.41
N LYS A 315 4.83 -1.73 -14.20
CA LYS A 315 3.67 -2.24 -14.96
C LYS A 315 3.71 -1.77 -16.42
N TYR A 316 4.09 -0.52 -16.68
CA TYR A 316 4.24 -0.01 -18.04
C TYR A 316 5.38 -0.72 -18.79
N VAL A 317 6.52 -0.95 -18.12
CA VAL A 317 7.63 -1.71 -18.68
C VAL A 317 7.20 -3.14 -19.01
N GLU A 318 6.54 -3.84 -18.09
CA GLU A 318 6.00 -5.18 -18.36
C GLU A 318 5.09 -5.18 -19.60
N LYS A 319 4.10 -4.27 -19.64
CA LYS A 319 3.17 -4.17 -20.77
C LYS A 319 3.88 -3.89 -22.10
N LEU A 320 4.90 -3.04 -22.09
CA LEU A 320 5.68 -2.72 -23.30
C LEU A 320 6.44 -3.96 -23.80
N LEU A 321 7.10 -4.68 -22.89
CA LEU A 321 7.87 -5.88 -23.22
C LEU A 321 6.96 -7.02 -23.71
N SER A 322 5.78 -7.19 -23.12
CA SER A 322 4.80 -8.20 -23.53
C SER A 322 4.08 -7.88 -24.84
N SER A 323 4.16 -6.65 -25.35
CA SER A 323 3.44 -6.24 -26.56
C SER A 323 4.10 -6.66 -27.88
N GLY A 324 5.29 -7.29 -27.85
CA GLY A 324 6.09 -7.60 -29.04
C GLY A 324 6.75 -6.37 -29.68
N PHE A 325 6.64 -5.19 -29.05
CA PHE A 325 7.27 -3.95 -29.51
C PHE A 325 8.79 -4.09 -29.66
N VAL A 326 9.44 -4.82 -28.74
CA VAL A 326 10.88 -5.08 -28.81
C VAL A 326 11.28 -5.84 -30.07
N ASP A 327 10.45 -6.78 -30.52
CA ASP A 327 10.70 -7.55 -31.75
C ASP A 327 10.52 -6.68 -33.00
N THR A 328 9.66 -5.66 -32.92
CA THR A 328 9.44 -4.67 -33.99
C THR A 328 10.62 -3.70 -34.13
N ILE A 329 11.33 -3.40 -33.03
CA ILE A 329 12.57 -2.60 -33.09
C ILE A 329 13.72 -3.41 -33.68
N LYS A 330 13.89 -4.67 -33.28
CA LYS A 330 15.00 -5.53 -33.76
C LYS A 330 14.95 -5.84 -35.25
N THR A 331 13.79 -5.69 -35.88
CA THR A 331 13.55 -5.97 -37.30
C THR A 331 13.68 -4.72 -38.19
N ARG A 332 13.99 -3.55 -37.62
CA ARG A 332 14.32 -2.30 -38.33
C ARG A 332 15.82 -2.04 -38.31
#